data_AF-A0A2K3PGJ4-F1
#
_entry.id   AF-A0A2K3PGJ4-F1
#
_cell.length_a   1.000
_cell.length_b   1.000
_cell.length_c   1.000
_cell.angle_alpha   90.00
_cell.angle_beta   90.00
_cell.angle_gamma   90.00
#
_symmetry.space_group_name_H-M   'P 1'
#
loop_
_entity.id
_entity.type
_entity.pdbx_description
1 polymer ?
#
loop_
_entity_poly.entity_id
_entity_poly.type
_entity_poly.pdbx_seq_one_letter_code
_entity_poly.pdbx_strand_id
1 'polypeptide(L)'
;MAKECLVFTLGTYPTGIQTFSIFTVEEFEAILCGEGQNSWSLEELREHINITDGYTAESVPIVNLLEILQGFDREQRRGFLQFVTGTPRLPSGGLASLNPKLRVVKIYDEKCLPSAATCYNQLTLPPYPSKDTMKEKLLYAITEGQESFDYI
;
A
#
# COMPACT_ATOMS: atom_id res chain seq x y z
N MET A 1 26.47 19.33 -15.72
CA MET A 1 25.63 18.16 -15.40
C MET A 1 25.28 18.29 -13.92
N ALA A 2 24.14 18.79 -13.44
CA ALA A 2 22.86 19.28 -13.97
C ALA A 2 22.47 20.53 -13.13
N LYS A 3 21.71 21.58 -13.51
CA LYS A 3 20.84 21.90 -14.67
C LYS A 3 19.66 20.94 -14.91
N GLU A 4 18.40 21.27 -14.59
CA GLU A 4 17.80 22.54 -14.10
C GLU A 4 16.70 22.26 -13.06
N CYS A 5 16.54 23.13 -12.06
CA CYS A 5 15.29 23.28 -11.32
C CYS A 5 15.24 24.67 -10.67
N LEU A 6 14.76 25.65 -11.45
CA LEU A 6 14.31 27.00 -11.06
C LEU A 6 14.19 27.83 -12.34
N VAL A 7 12.97 28.28 -12.64
CA VAL A 7 12.54 29.50 -13.39
C VAL A 7 11.16 29.19 -13.97
N PHE A 8 10.12 29.72 -13.33
CA PHE A 8 8.86 30.09 -14.00
C PHE A 8 8.20 31.24 -13.24
N THR A 9 8.92 32.35 -13.12
CA THR A 9 8.37 33.66 -12.77
C THR A 9 8.81 34.67 -13.83
N LEU A 10 7.88 34.98 -14.73
CA LEU A 10 7.44 36.35 -15.11
C LEU A 10 6.76 36.32 -16.48
N GLY A 11 5.45 36.55 -16.48
CA GLY A 11 4.63 36.69 -17.69
C GLY A 11 3.33 37.40 -17.34
N THR A 12 3.33 38.73 -17.39
CA THR A 12 2.20 39.57 -16.98
C THR A 12 1.12 39.62 -18.06
N TYR A 13 -0.06 39.04 -17.78
CA TYR A 13 -1.29 39.29 -18.53
C TYR A 13 -2.48 39.52 -17.57
N PRO A 14 -3.23 40.63 -17.69
CA PRO A 14 -4.31 40.98 -16.77
C PRO A 14 -5.68 40.51 -17.26
N THR A 15 -6.01 39.24 -17.07
CA THR A 15 -7.39 38.73 -17.19
C THR A 15 -7.68 37.80 -16.03
N GLY A 16 -8.66 38.17 -15.19
CA GLY A 16 -8.93 37.47 -13.95
C GLY A 16 -9.46 36.05 -14.16
N ILE A 17 -8.80 35.07 -13.54
CA ILE A 17 -9.41 33.79 -13.17
C ILE A 17 -9.37 33.75 -11.64
N GLN A 18 -10.54 33.97 -11.04
CA GLN A 18 -10.73 33.79 -9.61
C GLN A 18 -10.84 32.28 -9.31
N THR A 19 -10.34 31.87 -8.14
CA THR A 19 -10.60 30.56 -7.51
C THR A 19 -10.18 29.31 -8.29
N PHE A 20 -8.94 28.87 -8.05
CA PHE A 20 -8.56 27.44 -8.05
C PHE A 20 -7.81 27.13 -6.76
N SER A 21 -8.55 27.05 -5.65
CA SER A 21 -8.06 26.56 -4.35
C SER A 21 -9.25 26.04 -3.54
N ILE A 22 -9.83 24.93 -3.99
CA ILE A 22 -10.97 24.25 -3.33
C ILE A 22 -10.85 22.72 -3.45
N PHE A 23 -9.63 22.20 -3.63
CA PHE A 23 -9.35 20.77 -3.49
C PHE A 23 -8.24 20.62 -2.47
N THR A 24 -8.44 19.76 -1.48
CA THR A 24 -7.33 19.30 -0.65
C THR A 24 -6.37 18.47 -1.51
N VAL A 25 -5.15 18.19 -1.00
CA VAL A 25 -4.17 17.39 -1.76
C VAL A 25 -4.75 16.01 -2.07
N GLU A 26 -5.59 15.47 -1.17
CA GLU A 26 -6.24 14.17 -1.26
C GLU A 26 -7.38 14.16 -2.30
N GLU A 27 -8.14 15.25 -2.44
CA GLU A 27 -9.18 15.40 -3.47
C GLU A 27 -8.56 15.60 -4.85
N PHE A 28 -7.50 16.41 -4.94
CA PHE A 28 -6.75 16.60 -6.18
C PHE A 28 -6.05 15.30 -6.62
N GLU A 29 -5.50 14.52 -5.68
CA GLU A 29 -4.95 13.18 -5.91
C GLU A 29 -6.04 12.21 -6.40
N ALA A 30 -7.23 12.22 -5.81
CA ALA A 30 -8.35 11.39 -6.26
C ALA A 30 -8.81 11.73 -7.70
N ILE A 31 -8.91 13.03 -8.03
CA ILE A 31 -9.31 13.51 -9.36
C ILE A 31 -8.24 13.20 -10.42
N LEU A 32 -6.94 13.28 -10.09
CA LEU A 32 -5.86 13.02 -11.05
C LEU A 32 -5.49 11.53 -11.20
N CYS A 33 -5.56 10.74 -10.13
CA CYS A 33 -5.11 9.34 -10.12
C CYS A 33 -6.23 8.31 -10.26
N GLY A 34 -7.50 8.74 -10.17
CA GLY A 34 -8.68 7.92 -10.45
C GLY A 34 -9.11 6.97 -9.33
N GLU A 35 -10.36 6.50 -9.41
CA GLU A 35 -11.03 5.72 -8.36
C GLU A 35 -10.52 4.28 -8.20
N GLY A 36 -9.63 3.80 -9.07
CA GLY A 36 -9.13 2.41 -9.09
C GLY A 36 -8.34 1.94 -7.86
N GLN A 37 -8.17 2.81 -6.85
CA GLN A 37 -7.53 2.47 -5.57
C GLN A 37 -8.54 2.33 -4.41
N ASN A 38 -9.84 2.56 -4.67
CA ASN A 38 -10.87 2.69 -3.64
C ASN A 38 -11.30 1.35 -3.01
N SER A 39 -11.16 0.22 -3.71
CA SER A 39 -11.37 -1.13 -3.16
C SER A 39 -10.58 -2.19 -3.93
N TRP A 40 -10.31 -3.33 -3.28
CA TRP A 40 -9.77 -4.54 -3.91
C TRP A 40 -10.80 -5.67 -3.81
N SER A 41 -10.94 -6.49 -4.85
CA SER A 41 -11.73 -7.73 -4.77
C SER A 41 -10.90 -8.89 -4.22
N LEU A 42 -11.54 -9.94 -3.69
CA LEU A 42 -10.83 -11.16 -3.29
C LEU A 42 -10.18 -11.85 -4.49
N GLU A 43 -10.82 -11.75 -5.65
CA GLU A 43 -10.36 -12.28 -6.92
C GLU A 43 -9.06 -11.59 -7.36
N GLU A 44 -9.03 -10.24 -7.35
CA GLU A 44 -7.83 -9.46 -7.67
C GLU A 44 -6.68 -9.76 -6.69
N LEU A 45 -6.98 -9.85 -5.39
CA LEU A 45 -5.99 -10.18 -4.36
C LEU A 45 -5.43 -11.60 -4.54
N ARG A 46 -6.28 -12.59 -4.85
CA ARG A 46 -5.86 -13.98 -5.12
C ARG A 46 -5.03 -14.11 -6.39
N GLU A 47 -5.37 -13.36 -7.44
CA GLU A 47 -4.68 -13.42 -8.73
C GLU A 47 -3.29 -12.75 -8.69
N HIS A 48 -3.11 -11.71 -7.88
CA HIS A 48 -1.93 -10.85 -7.91
C HIS A 48 -1.00 -10.95 -6.69
N ILE A 49 -1.41 -11.63 -5.62
CA ILE A 49 -0.55 -11.90 -4.45
C ILE A 49 0.01 -13.33 -4.54
N ASN A 50 1.32 -13.42 -4.78
CA ASN A 50 2.02 -14.69 -4.90
C ASN A 50 2.25 -15.34 -3.54
N ILE A 51 1.66 -16.51 -3.30
CA ILE A 51 1.89 -17.27 -2.07
C ILE A 51 3.14 -18.13 -2.23
N THR A 52 4.11 -17.98 -1.32
CA THR A 52 5.43 -18.63 -1.39
C THR A 52 5.84 -19.22 -0.04
N ASP A 53 6.83 -20.12 -0.07
CA ASP A 53 7.61 -20.55 1.10
C ASP A 53 6.77 -21.01 2.32
N GLY A 54 6.01 -22.09 2.16
CA GLY A 54 5.36 -22.79 3.28
C GLY A 54 3.89 -22.45 3.55
N TYR A 55 3.27 -21.62 2.72
CA TYR A 55 1.82 -21.47 2.60
C TYR A 55 1.31 -21.93 1.22
N THR A 56 0.01 -22.17 1.14
CA THR A 56 -0.78 -22.34 -0.10
C THR A 56 -1.92 -21.32 -0.13
N ALA A 57 -2.59 -21.15 -1.28
CA ALA A 57 -3.72 -20.20 -1.41
C ALA A 57 -4.91 -20.54 -0.49
N GLU A 58 -5.05 -21.81 -0.12
CA GLU A 58 -6.11 -22.38 0.73
C GLU A 58 -5.72 -22.38 2.23
N SER A 59 -4.48 -22.02 2.56
CA SER A 59 -4.01 -21.98 3.94
C SER A 59 -4.81 -20.93 4.72
N VAL A 60 -5.35 -21.31 5.89
CA VAL A 60 -6.21 -20.42 6.71
C VAL A 60 -5.57 -19.03 6.97
N PRO A 61 -4.26 -18.90 7.28
CA PRO A 61 -3.62 -17.59 7.39
C PRO A 61 -3.68 -16.73 6.11
N ILE A 62 -3.62 -17.34 4.93
CA ILE A 62 -3.73 -16.64 3.64
C ILE A 62 -5.17 -16.22 3.37
N VAL A 63 -6.14 -17.10 3.58
CA VAL A 63 -7.57 -16.75 3.45
C VAL A 63 -7.92 -15.58 4.37
N ASN A 64 -7.49 -15.65 5.63
CA ASN A 64 -7.66 -14.55 6.61
C ASN A 64 -7.01 -13.24 6.12
N LEU A 65 -5.76 -13.28 5.62
CA LEU A 65 -5.07 -12.10 5.10
C LEU A 65 -5.86 -11.45 3.95
N LEU A 66 -6.29 -12.24 2.96
CA LEU A 66 -7.00 -11.73 1.79
C LEU A 66 -8.33 -11.06 2.18
N GLU A 67 -9.09 -11.66 3.11
CA GLU A 67 -10.32 -11.05 3.64
C GLU A 67 -10.05 -9.80 4.51
N ILE A 68 -8.92 -9.73 5.21
CA ILE A 68 -8.50 -8.53 5.94
C ILE A 68 -8.18 -7.39 4.95
N LEU A 69 -7.41 -7.66 3.90
CA LEU A 69 -7.03 -6.69 2.87
C LEU A 69 -8.23 -6.20 2.04
N GLN A 70 -9.19 -7.07 1.74
CA GLN A 70 -10.46 -6.67 1.13
C GLN A 70 -11.22 -5.70 2.05
N GLY A 71 -11.26 -6.00 3.35
CA GLY A 71 -11.96 -5.21 4.37
C GLY A 71 -11.20 -3.96 4.88
N PHE A 72 -10.09 -3.58 4.25
CA PHE A 72 -9.36 -2.35 4.58
C PHE A 72 -10.04 -1.12 3.97
N ASP A 73 -10.12 -0.06 4.77
CA ASP A 73 -10.44 1.28 4.29
C ASP A 73 -9.29 1.89 3.45
N ARG A 74 -9.49 3.11 2.94
CA ARG A 74 -8.53 3.81 2.09
C ARG A 74 -7.17 4.02 2.77
N GLU A 75 -7.17 4.41 4.04
CA GLU A 75 -5.94 4.75 4.76
C GLU A 75 -5.21 3.49 5.24
N GLN A 76 -5.94 2.46 5.68
CA GLN A 76 -5.39 1.13 5.94
C GLN A 76 -4.75 0.51 4.68
N ARG A 77 -5.38 0.70 3.51
CA ARG A 77 -4.85 0.25 2.22
C ARG A 77 -3.57 0.99 1.83
N ARG A 78 -3.57 2.33 1.92
CA ARG A 78 -2.37 3.16 1.68
C ARG A 78 -1.25 2.80 2.65
N GLY A 79 -1.58 2.58 3.92
CA GLY A 79 -0.65 2.12 4.94
C GLY A 79 -0.01 0.77 4.61
N PHE A 80 -0.82 -0.22 4.23
CA PHE A 80 -0.32 -1.52 3.80
C PHE A 80 0.56 -1.44 2.55
N LEU A 81 0.17 -0.64 1.55
CA LEU A 81 1.01 -0.41 0.35
C LEU A 81 2.35 0.22 0.71
N GLN A 82 2.36 1.24 1.57
CA GLN A 82 3.58 1.86 2.07
C GLN A 82 4.46 0.84 2.81
N PHE A 83 3.85 0.01 3.66
CA PHE A 83 4.54 -1.03 4.41
C PHE A 83 5.20 -2.09 3.50
N VAL A 84 4.48 -2.62 2.50
CA VAL A 84 4.99 -3.73 1.67
C VAL A 84 5.76 -3.29 0.42
N THR A 85 5.57 -2.05 -0.07
CA THR A 85 6.20 -1.56 -1.32
C THR A 85 7.04 -0.28 -1.17
N GLY A 86 6.95 0.42 -0.03
CA GLY A 86 7.62 1.71 0.19
C GLY A 86 6.91 2.91 -0.46
N THR A 87 5.73 2.72 -1.07
CA THR A 87 4.87 3.77 -1.63
C THR A 87 3.41 3.53 -1.22
N PRO A 88 2.61 4.57 -0.88
CA PRO A 88 1.21 4.38 -0.49
C PRO A 88 0.28 4.15 -1.71
N ARG A 89 0.85 4.12 -2.93
CA ARG A 89 0.14 4.02 -4.20
C ARG A 89 0.65 2.86 -5.05
N LEU A 90 -0.27 2.22 -5.76
CA LEU A 90 0.02 1.27 -6.83
C LEU A 90 0.40 1.98 -8.14
N PRO A 91 1.09 1.29 -9.07
CA PRO A 91 1.21 1.73 -10.46
C PRO A 91 -0.16 1.81 -11.16
N SER A 92 -0.23 2.45 -12.33
CA SER A 92 -1.48 2.69 -13.07
C SER A 92 -2.28 1.44 -13.45
N GLY A 93 -1.63 0.27 -13.53
CA GLY A 93 -2.30 -1.02 -13.72
C GLY A 93 -2.43 -1.86 -12.44
N GLY A 94 -2.58 -1.22 -11.28
CA GLY A 94 -2.97 -1.86 -10.01
C GLY A 94 -1.97 -2.89 -9.46
N LEU A 95 -2.48 -3.84 -8.65
CA LEU A 95 -1.69 -4.94 -8.08
C LEU A 95 -1.01 -5.78 -9.18
N ALA A 96 -1.68 -5.93 -10.33
CA ALA A 96 -1.17 -6.62 -11.50
C ALA A 96 0.15 -6.03 -12.03
N SER A 97 0.39 -4.73 -11.82
CA SER A 97 1.57 -4.02 -12.33
C SER A 97 2.73 -3.92 -11.33
N LEU A 98 2.62 -4.54 -10.15
CA LEU A 98 3.75 -4.64 -9.22
C LEU A 98 4.87 -5.51 -9.81
N ASN A 99 6.08 -4.97 -9.85
CA ASN A 99 7.30 -5.68 -10.23
C ASN A 99 8.43 -5.37 -9.23
N PRO A 100 8.91 -6.36 -8.44
CA PRO A 100 8.41 -7.74 -8.36
C PRO A 100 6.96 -7.81 -7.88
N LYS A 101 6.28 -8.94 -8.15
CA LYS A 101 4.93 -9.20 -7.65
C LYS A 101 4.91 -9.23 -6.12
N LEU A 102 3.82 -8.73 -5.50
CA LEU A 102 3.63 -8.85 -4.06
C LEU A 102 3.61 -10.33 -3.68
N ARG A 103 4.46 -10.74 -2.73
CA ARG A 103 4.55 -12.14 -2.28
C ARG A 103 4.42 -12.28 -0.77
N VAL A 104 3.81 -13.39 -0.34
CA VAL A 104 3.67 -13.75 1.07
C VAL A 104 4.56 -14.94 1.39
N VAL A 105 5.32 -14.85 2.48
CA VAL A 105 6.28 -15.85 2.97
C VAL A 105 5.93 -16.24 4.40
N LYS A 106 5.98 -17.54 4.72
CA LYS A 106 5.76 -18.02 6.09
C LYS A 106 7.01 -17.83 6.97
N ILE A 107 6.78 -17.41 8.21
CA ILE A 107 7.72 -17.66 9.31
C ILE A 107 7.06 -18.55 10.37
N TYR A 108 7.87 -19.29 11.12
CA TYR A 108 7.39 -20.31 12.06
C TYR A 108 7.17 -19.80 13.49
N ASP A 109 7.60 -18.58 13.81
CA ASP A 109 7.36 -17.96 15.12
C ASP A 109 6.04 -17.17 15.12
N GLU A 110 5.03 -17.73 15.78
CA GLU A 110 3.69 -17.14 15.97
C GLU A 110 3.68 -15.85 16.81
N LYS A 111 4.75 -15.56 17.56
CA LYS A 111 4.85 -14.37 18.43
C LYS A 111 5.46 -13.16 17.73
N CYS A 112 6.12 -13.36 16.59
CA CYS A 112 6.63 -12.26 15.79
C CYS A 112 5.49 -11.35 15.30
N LEU A 113 5.84 -10.11 14.98
CA LEU A 113 5.01 -9.23 14.14
C LEU A 113 5.18 -9.61 12.67
N PRO A 114 4.21 -9.30 11.79
CA PRO A 114 4.47 -9.41 10.36
C PRO A 114 5.51 -8.36 9.97
N SER A 115 6.36 -8.67 9.00
CA SER A 115 7.42 -7.77 8.55
C SER A 115 7.46 -7.69 7.03
N ALA A 116 7.93 -6.57 6.50
CA ALA A 116 8.00 -6.34 5.07
C ALA A 116 9.45 -6.19 4.58
N ALA A 117 9.70 -6.60 3.34
CA ALA A 117 10.92 -6.29 2.60
C ALA A 117 10.52 -5.60 1.28
N THR A 118 10.49 -4.28 1.31
CA THR A 118 9.99 -3.41 0.22
C THR A 118 10.73 -3.62 -1.10
N CYS A 119 12.05 -3.83 -1.07
CA CYS A 119 12.87 -4.15 -2.25
C CYS A 119 12.39 -5.39 -3.03
N TYR A 120 11.61 -6.27 -2.39
CA TYR A 120 11.11 -7.52 -2.98
C TYR A 120 9.58 -7.57 -3.03
N ASN A 121 8.88 -6.50 -2.66
CA ASN A 121 7.44 -6.50 -2.39
C ASN A 121 7.01 -7.75 -1.59
N GLN A 122 7.72 -8.05 -0.50
CA GLN A 122 7.47 -9.26 0.31
C GLN A 122 6.83 -8.91 1.65
N LEU A 123 5.73 -9.60 1.97
CA LEU A 123 5.17 -9.70 3.32
C LEU A 123 5.60 -11.03 3.96
N THR A 124 6.15 -10.95 5.16
CA THR A 124 6.51 -12.12 5.99
C THR A 124 5.46 -12.28 7.08
N LEU A 125 4.78 -13.43 7.11
CA LEU A 125 3.54 -13.62 7.87
C LEU A 125 3.59 -14.85 8.81
N PRO A 126 3.56 -14.64 10.15
CA PRO A 126 3.32 -15.70 11.13
C PRO A 126 1.95 -16.38 10.96
N PRO A 127 1.82 -17.67 11.31
CA PRO A 127 0.57 -18.42 11.24
C PRO A 127 -0.32 -18.09 12.45
N TYR A 128 -0.80 -16.84 12.54
CA TYR A 128 -1.61 -16.39 13.66
C TYR A 128 -2.87 -17.24 13.87
N PRO A 129 -3.27 -17.51 15.12
CA PRO A 129 -4.34 -18.46 15.45
C PRO A 129 -5.75 -17.95 15.10
N SER A 130 -5.92 -16.64 14.84
CA SER A 130 -7.21 -16.05 14.48
C SER A 130 -7.04 -14.89 13.49
N LYS A 131 -8.12 -14.60 12.76
CA LYS A 131 -8.22 -13.44 11.85
C LYS A 131 -8.10 -12.12 12.60
N ASP A 132 -8.68 -12.01 13.79
CA ASP A 132 -8.64 -10.78 14.59
C ASP A 132 -7.23 -10.49 15.11
N THR A 133 -6.52 -11.51 15.63
CA THR A 133 -5.11 -11.38 16.02
C THR A 133 -4.24 -11.01 14.81
N MET A 134 -4.48 -11.61 13.64
CA MET A 134 -3.77 -11.23 12.41
C MET A 134 -4.03 -9.76 12.03
N LYS A 135 -5.28 -9.29 12.09
CA LYS A 135 -5.64 -7.90 11.77
C LYS A 135 -5.00 -6.92 12.75
N GLU A 136 -5.05 -7.20 14.06
CA GLU A 136 -4.42 -6.39 15.10
C GLU A 136 -2.90 -6.27 14.87
N LYS A 137 -2.20 -7.40 14.69
CA LYS A 137 -0.74 -7.41 14.50
C LYS A 137 -0.31 -6.79 13.18
N LEU A 138 -1.10 -6.96 12.12
CA LEU A 138 -0.84 -6.34 10.81
C LEU A 138 -1.02 -4.82 10.86
N LEU A 139 -2.12 -4.33 11.45
CA LEU A 139 -2.32 -2.89 11.59
C LEU A 139 -1.25 -2.25 12.48
N TYR A 140 -0.87 -2.89 13.60
CA TYR A 140 0.21 -2.43 14.46
C TYR A 140 1.56 -2.34 13.72
N ALA A 141 1.93 -3.37 12.95
CA ALA A 141 3.17 -3.34 12.17
C ALA A 141 3.14 -2.29 11.04
N ILE A 142 1.98 -2.03 10.44
CA ILE A 142 1.80 -0.97 9.45
C ILE A 142 2.02 0.41 10.09
N THR A 143 1.44 0.68 11.26
CA THR A 143 1.56 2.01 11.91
C THR A 143 2.98 2.27 12.42
N GLU A 144 3.56 1.34 13.18
CA GLU A 144 4.92 1.49 13.74
C GLU A 144 6.00 1.51 12.64
N GLY A 145 5.76 0.79 11.54
CA GLY A 145 6.61 0.82 10.36
C GLY A 145 6.61 2.15 9.60
N GLN A 146 5.64 3.04 9.84
CA GLN A 146 5.63 4.39 9.27
C GLN A 146 6.35 5.41 10.17
N GLU A 147 6.16 5.36 11.50
CA GLU A 147 6.88 6.24 12.44
C GLU A 147 8.41 6.12 12.34
N SER A 148 8.90 5.02 11.77
CA SER A 148 10.31 4.78 11.44
C SER A 148 10.92 5.79 10.44
N PHE A 149 10.10 6.56 9.72
CA PHE A 149 10.56 7.47 8.65
C PHE A 149 10.23 8.96 8.85
N ASP A 150 9.38 9.31 9.82
CA ASP A 150 8.93 10.70 10.04
C ASP A 150 9.90 11.55 10.90
N TYR A 151 11.06 11.01 11.27
CA TYR A 151 12.10 11.64 12.11
C TYR A 151 13.48 11.75 11.44
N ILE A 152 13.57 12.24 10.20
CA ILE A 152 14.83 12.69 9.56
C ILE A 152 14.63 14.02 8.81
#